data_AF-A0A662DNE6-F1
#
_entry.id   AF-A0A662DNE6-F1
#
_cell.length_a   1.000
_cell.length_b   1.000
_cell.length_c   1.000
_cell.angle_alpha   90.00
_cell.angle_beta   90.00
_cell.angle_gamma   90.00
#
_symmetry.space_group_name_H-M   'P 1'
#
loop_
_entity.id
_entity.type
_entity.pdbx_description
1 polymer ?
#
loop_
_entity_poly.entity_id
_entity_poly.type
_entity_poly.pdbx_seq_one_letter_code
_entity_poly.pdbx_strand_id
1 'polypeptide(L)'
;IVIILHGLGATSDYFGDFYDGLSRRRRVILIDLLGFGASLDEARTDFSLEAHVKALDDAFEALGLGSSRIIFAAHSMGAALALTWAGRHPGRVVRVVLWGGAGVRQ
;
A
#
# COMPACT_ATOMS: atom_id res chain seq x y z
N ILE A 1 -12.17 -0.37 -2.60
CA ILE A 1 -11.16 -1.44 -2.72
C ILE A 1 -10.26 -1.37 -1.50
N VAL A 2 -9.79 -2.50 -0.98
CA VAL A 2 -8.84 -2.53 0.14
C VAL A 2 -7.45 -2.79 -0.40
N ILE A 3 -6.52 -1.90 -0.11
CA ILE A 3 -5.10 -2.02 -0.47
C ILE A 3 -4.32 -2.30 0.80
N ILE A 4 -3.47 -3.32 0.75
CA ILE A 4 -2.71 -3.79 1.90
C ILE A 4 -1.22 -3.57 1.65
N LEU A 5 -0.58 -2.82 2.55
CA LEU A 5 0.84 -2.45 2.44
C LEU A 5 1.62 -3.00 3.64
N HIS A 6 2.68 -3.76 3.36
CA HIS A 6 3.54 -4.35 4.38
C HIS A 6 4.59 -3.38 4.95
N GLY A 7 5.29 -3.82 5.99
CA GLY A 7 6.40 -3.08 6.60
C GLY A 7 7.75 -3.40 5.94
N LEU A 8 8.81 -2.72 6.38
CA LEU A 8 10.17 -2.97 5.91
C LEU A 8 10.59 -4.43 6.18
N GLY A 9 11.21 -5.08 5.20
CA GLY A 9 11.71 -6.46 5.33
C GLY A 9 10.63 -7.56 5.24
N ALA A 10 9.38 -7.17 5.01
CA ALA A 10 8.27 -8.08 4.75
C ALA A 10 7.91 -8.10 3.25
N THR A 11 6.95 -8.95 2.91
CA THR A 11 6.28 -9.00 1.60
C THR A 11 4.77 -9.13 1.83
N SER A 12 3.98 -9.20 0.76
CA SER A 12 2.55 -9.48 0.78
C SER A 12 2.20 -10.79 1.50
N ASP A 13 3.09 -11.80 1.47
CA ASP A 13 2.92 -13.07 2.18
C ASP A 13 2.87 -12.93 3.71
N TYR A 14 3.38 -11.81 4.26
CA TYR A 14 3.39 -11.54 5.70
C TYR A 14 2.00 -11.64 6.33
N PHE A 15 0.94 -11.39 5.56
CA PHE A 15 -0.41 -11.34 6.06
C PHE A 15 -1.15 -12.69 6.01
N GLY A 16 -0.64 -13.67 5.26
CA GLY A 16 -1.30 -14.97 5.07
C GLY A 16 -2.81 -14.85 4.84
N ASP A 17 -3.57 -15.73 5.50
CA ASP A 17 -5.03 -15.83 5.37
C ASP A 17 -5.80 -14.74 6.14
N PHE A 18 -5.11 -13.81 6.80
CA PHE A 18 -5.75 -12.82 7.69
C PHE A 18 -6.82 -11.98 6.97
N TYR A 19 -6.69 -11.79 5.66
CA TYR A 19 -7.62 -11.00 4.85
C TYR A 19 -8.60 -11.82 4.01
N ASP A 20 -8.57 -13.15 4.09
CA ASP A 20 -9.51 -14.02 3.35
C ASP A 20 -10.96 -13.79 3.76
N GLY A 21 -11.18 -13.46 5.03
CA GLY A 21 -12.51 -13.06 5.50
C GLY A 21 -13.02 -11.78 4.84
N LEU A 22 -12.11 -10.84 4.54
CA LEU A 22 -12.40 -9.55 3.95
C LEU A 22 -12.60 -9.65 2.43
N SER A 23 -11.85 -10.54 1.76
CA SER A 23 -11.96 -10.77 0.31
C SER A 23 -13.34 -11.25 -0.11
N ARG A 24 -14.08 -11.93 0.78
CA ARG A 24 -15.48 -12.33 0.56
C ARG A 24 -16.46 -11.17 0.34
N ARG A 25 -16.13 -9.95 0.78
CA ARG A 25 -17.05 -8.79 0.72
C ARG A 25 -16.48 -7.61 -0.04
N ARG A 26 -15.16 -7.56 -0.23
CA ARG A 26 -14.45 -6.44 -0.85
C ARG A 26 -13.34 -7.01 -1.73
N ARG A 27 -13.05 -6.35 -2.85
CA ARG A 27 -11.80 -6.58 -3.57
C ARG A 27 -10.64 -6.15 -2.68
N VAL A 28 -9.78 -7.10 -2.33
CA VAL A 28 -8.56 -6.90 -1.54
C VAL A 28 -7.36 -7.09 -2.47
N ILE A 29 -6.39 -6.18 -2.40
CA ILE A 29 -5.16 -6.23 -3.19
C ILE A 29 -4.01 -6.05 -2.21
N LEU A 30 -3.11 -7.03 -2.19
CA LEU A 30 -1.86 -6.96 -1.46
C LEU A 30 -0.80 -6.52 -2.45
N ILE A 31 -0.01 -5.51 -2.08
CA ILE A 31 1.06 -5.00 -2.94
C ILE A 31 2.38 -5.28 -2.24
N ASP A 32 3.26 -6.00 -2.92
CA ASP A 32 4.68 -5.98 -2.59
C ASP A 32 5.22 -4.59 -2.88
N LEU A 33 5.70 -3.92 -1.84
CA LEU A 33 6.27 -2.58 -1.95
C LEU A 33 7.54 -2.62 -2.80
N LEU A 34 7.87 -1.48 -3.40
CA LEU A 34 9.05 -1.31 -4.22
C LEU A 34 10.31 -1.86 -3.53
N GLY A 35 11.03 -2.77 -4.19
CA GLY A 35 12.23 -3.41 -3.64
C GLY A 35 11.97 -4.65 -2.78
N PHE A 36 10.72 -5.13 -2.70
CA PHE A 36 10.35 -6.31 -1.92
C PHE A 36 9.58 -7.30 -2.77
N GLY A 37 9.66 -8.59 -2.42
CA GLY A 37 8.88 -9.67 -3.04
C GLY A 37 8.96 -9.64 -4.56
N ALA A 38 7.81 -9.68 -5.22
CA ALA A 38 7.69 -9.62 -6.68
C ALA A 38 8.01 -8.25 -7.29
N SER A 39 8.20 -7.22 -6.46
CA SER A 39 8.58 -5.85 -6.87
C SER A 39 10.06 -5.54 -6.64
N LEU A 40 10.88 -6.57 -6.38
CA LEU A 40 12.33 -6.44 -6.34
C LEU A 40 12.89 -6.28 -7.76
N ASP A 41 13.68 -5.23 -7.96
CA ASP A 41 14.48 -5.00 -9.16
C ASP A 41 15.93 -4.73 -8.72
N GLU A 42 16.83 -5.69 -8.98
CA GLU A 42 18.23 -5.63 -8.56
C GLU A 42 19.00 -4.47 -9.22
N ALA A 43 18.52 -3.96 -10.35
CA ALA A 43 19.16 -2.84 -11.05
C ALA A 43 18.74 -1.47 -10.48
N ARG A 44 17.64 -1.41 -9.72
CA ARG A 44 17.14 -0.16 -9.15
C ARG A 44 17.95 0.23 -7.91
N THR A 45 18.27 1.51 -7.82
CA THR A 45 19.03 2.10 -6.70
C THR A 45 18.24 3.12 -5.90
N ASP A 46 17.13 3.63 -6.44
CA ASP A 46 16.26 4.60 -5.75
C ASP A 46 15.08 3.89 -5.05
N PHE A 47 15.12 3.92 -3.73
CA PHE A 47 14.07 3.45 -2.82
C PHE A 47 13.60 4.57 -1.89
N SER A 48 13.72 5.83 -2.33
CA SER A 48 13.21 6.98 -1.59
C SER A 48 11.71 6.90 -1.33
N LEU A 49 11.21 7.72 -0.41
CA LEU A 49 9.78 7.87 -0.15
C LEU A 49 9.02 8.23 -1.43
N GLU A 50 9.58 9.13 -2.24
CA GLU A 50 9.00 9.54 -3.52
C GLU A 50 8.92 8.39 -4.51
N ALA A 51 9.99 7.59 -4.62
CA ALA A 51 10.01 6.43 -5.49
C ALA A 51 8.94 5.39 -5.10
N HIS A 52 8.74 5.16 -3.80
CA HIS A 52 7.69 4.27 -3.32
C HIS A 52 6.29 4.79 -3.63
N VAL A 53 6.03 6.08 -3.39
CA VAL A 53 4.72 6.69 -3.66
C VAL A 53 4.43 6.66 -5.16
N LYS A 54 5.42 6.99 -6.00
CA LYS A 54 5.28 6.88 -7.46
C LYS A 54 5.01 5.43 -7.90
N ALA A 55 5.69 4.45 -7.31
CA ALA A 55 5.44 3.04 -7.63
C ALA A 55 4.01 2.62 -7.28
N LEU A 56 3.43 3.16 -6.20
CA LEU A 56 2.01 2.95 -5.87
C LEU A 56 1.07 3.59 -6.90
N ASP A 57 1.39 4.78 -7.41
CA ASP A 57 0.63 5.43 -8.49
C ASP A 57 0.66 4.58 -9.77
N ASP A 58 1.86 4.17 -10.19
CA ASP A 58 2.06 3.33 -11.38
C ASP A 58 1.31 2.00 -11.25
N ALA A 59 1.36 1.36 -10.07
CA ALA A 59 0.63 0.13 -9.79
C ALA A 59 -0.89 0.34 -9.85
N PHE A 60 -1.41 1.44 -9.30
CA PHE A 60 -2.84 1.72 -9.33
C PHE A 60 -3.34 2.00 -10.74
N GLU A 61 -2.54 2.66 -11.58
CA GLU A 61 -2.87 2.87 -12.99
C GLU A 61 -2.87 1.55 -13.77
N ALA A 62 -1.82 0.74 -13.62
CA ALA A 62 -1.71 -0.57 -14.26
C ALA A 62 -2.85 -1.53 -13.88
N LEU A 63 -3.36 -1.43 -12.66
CA LEU A 63 -4.50 -2.22 -12.17
C LEU A 63 -5.88 -1.62 -12.52
N GLY A 64 -5.92 -0.49 -13.24
CA GLY A 64 -7.15 0.21 -13.62
C GLY A 64 -7.91 0.82 -12.44
N LEU A 65 -7.20 1.27 -11.41
CA LEU A 65 -7.77 1.76 -10.15
C LEU A 65 -7.84 3.29 -10.06
N GLY A 66 -7.51 4.01 -11.14
CA GLY A 66 -7.42 5.48 -11.19
C GLY A 66 -8.62 6.22 -10.58
N SER A 67 -9.84 5.73 -10.76
CA SER A 67 -11.06 6.35 -10.20
C SER A 67 -11.63 5.63 -8.96
N SER A 68 -10.95 4.58 -8.48
CA SER A 68 -11.44 3.78 -7.35
C SER A 68 -11.30 4.50 -6.02
N ARG A 69 -12.30 4.34 -5.14
CA ARG A 69 -12.20 4.72 -3.73
C ARG A 69 -11.46 3.65 -2.93
N ILE A 70 -10.42 4.08 -2.23
CA ILE A 70 -9.42 3.21 -1.58
C ILE A 70 -9.60 3.20 -0.07
N ILE A 71 -9.46 2.02 0.53
CA ILE A 71 -9.23 1.81 1.96
C ILE A 71 -7.83 1.24 2.09
N PHE A 72 -6.95 1.89 2.85
CA PHE A 72 -5.64 1.34 3.16
C PHE A 72 -5.68 0.54 4.46
N ALA A 73 -5.06 -0.64 4.46
CA ALA A 73 -4.66 -1.37 5.64
C ALA A 73 -3.14 -1.51 5.61
N ALA A 74 -2.42 -0.84 6.50
CA ALA A 74 -0.98 -0.71 6.35
C ALA A 74 -0.20 -0.83 7.66
N HIS A 75 0.96 -1.51 7.58
CA HIS A 75 1.84 -1.77 8.70
C HIS A 75 3.16 -1.00 8.58
N SER A 76 3.63 -0.39 9.68
CA SER A 76 4.97 0.19 9.79
C SER A 76 5.34 1.13 8.61
N MET A 77 6.34 0.80 7.78
CA MET A 77 6.70 1.59 6.58
C MET A 77 5.51 1.80 5.64
N GLY A 78 4.68 0.78 5.42
CA GLY A 78 3.45 0.89 4.62
C GLY A 78 2.48 1.92 5.18
N ALA A 79 2.47 2.16 6.50
CA ALA A 79 1.63 3.18 7.12
C ALA A 79 2.03 4.58 6.67
N ALA A 80 3.33 4.87 6.66
CA ALA A 80 3.85 6.15 6.18
C ALA A 80 3.49 6.35 4.69
N LEU A 81 3.69 5.32 3.87
CA LEU A 81 3.34 5.36 2.44
C LEU A 81 1.85 5.60 2.20
N ALA A 82 0.98 4.90 2.94
CA ALA A 82 -0.47 5.06 2.83
C ALA A 82 -0.91 6.49 3.17
N LEU A 83 -0.34 7.08 4.22
CA LEU A 83 -0.65 8.45 4.64
C LEU A 83 -0.12 9.48 3.64
N THR A 84 1.10 9.32 3.17
CA THR A 84 1.68 10.21 2.14
C THR A 84 0.86 10.14 0.84
N TRP A 85 0.51 8.93 0.39
CA TRP A 85 -0.31 8.75 -0.80
C TRP A 85 -1.71 9.36 -0.62
N ALA A 86 -2.35 9.17 0.54
CA ALA A 86 -3.65 9.75 0.86
C ALA A 86 -3.63 11.28 0.84
N GLY A 87 -2.58 11.91 1.35
CA GLY A 87 -2.40 13.36 1.33
C GLY A 87 -2.26 13.93 -0.09
N ARG A 88 -1.66 13.17 -1.02
CA ARG A 88 -1.52 13.55 -2.43
C ARG A 88 -2.79 13.33 -3.26
N HIS A 89 -3.68 12.47 -2.78
CA HIS A 89 -4.87 12.05 -3.51
C HIS A 89 -6.15 12.34 -2.72
N PRO A 90 -6.44 13.62 -2.43
CA PRO A 90 -7.62 14.00 -1.65
C PRO A 90 -8.89 13.47 -2.32
N GLY A 91 -9.78 12.89 -1.51
CA GLY A 91 -11.06 12.32 -1.96
C GLY A 91 -10.99 10.87 -2.48
N ARG A 92 -9.80 10.36 -2.84
CA ARG A 92 -9.64 8.95 -3.26
C ARG A 92 -9.60 7.98 -2.09
N VAL A 93 -9.14 8.42 -0.92
CA VAL A 93 -9.04 7.57 0.29
C VAL A 93 -10.27 7.75 1.18
N VAL A 94 -10.93 6.64 1.50
CA VAL A 94 -12.11 6.59 2.37
C VAL A 94 -11.73 6.35 3.82
N ARG A 95 -10.68 5.54 4.04
CA ARG A 95 -10.20 5.15 5.36
C ARG A 95 -8.78 4.65 5.29
N VAL A 96 -8.01 4.89 6.35
CA VAL A 96 -6.69 4.30 6.57
C VAL A 96 -6.73 3.57 7.91
N VAL A 97 -6.40 2.29 7.91
CA VAL A 97 -6.25 1.45 9.10
C VAL A 97 -4.76 1.15 9.27
N LEU A 98 -4.20 1.56 10.40
CA LEU A 98 -2.76 1.48 10.66
C LEU A 98 -2.49 0.64 11.89
N TRP A 99 -1.42 -0.16 11.85
CA TRP A 99 -0.84 -0.77 13.04
C TRP A 99 0.69 -0.74 12.95
N GLY A 100 1.37 -0.67 14.09
CA GLY A 100 2.84 -0.67 14.15
C GLY A 100 3.53 0.47 13.39
N GLY A 101 2.81 1.54 13.03
CA GLY A 101 3.34 2.71 12.32
C GLY A 101 3.12 4.01 13.11
N ALA A 102 3.93 5.03 12.84
CA ALA A 102 3.75 6.35 13.42
C ALA A 102 2.53 7.04 12.80
N GLY A 103 1.53 7.36 13.62
CA GLY A 103 0.38 8.15 13.18
C GLY A 103 0.79 9.62 12.98
N VAL A 104 0.34 10.22 11.88
CA VAL A 104 0.34 11.69 11.74
C VAL A 104 -1.06 12.20 12.09
N ARG A 105 -1.11 13.12 13.05
CA ARG A 105 -2.33 13.85 13.40
C ARG A 105 -2.58 14.85 12.26
N GLN A 106 -3.69 14.69 11.54
CA GLN A 106 -4.19 15.72 10.62
C GLN A 106 -4.86 16.85 11.41
#